data_AF-W9L619-F1
#
_entry.id   AF-W9L619-F1
#
_cell.length_a   1.000
_cell.length_b   1.000
_cell.length_c   1.000
_cell.angle_alpha   90.00
_cell.angle_beta   90.00
_cell.angle_gamma   90.00
#
_symmetry.space_group_name_H-M   'P 1'
#
loop_
_entity.id
_entity.type
_entity.pdbx_description
1 polymer ?
#
loop_
_entity_poly.entity_id
_entity_poly.type
_entity_poly.pdbx_seq_one_letter_code
_entity_poly.pdbx_strand_id
1 'polypeptide(L)'
;MYWQATEPKTYTTAKIYTGLFVRHWDTWNTENQNSLWYGVITKKNGRWVFEKDGLTNLLAGTQLSSPVPPFGGAGDFDISENGIAFVAKDPELNPARNTKTDLYYVPIRSWTDKPPQPQIVKTGRLRGYSSAPTFSNDGKKLAFARMKHQQYESDKTRLLLIPNVDDLSNVQEFYQTDDDEGGWDLRPDWVIWKKDDTELYVAAEKHGRSMLWKLPSDTLKARDLPEAIHKEGSVVEAHTLEGSDSLLITSKSRIESSSYGVLDPETKVVKVISTSSKNGKTFGLSTSQATEIWYPGSAGYDNHALVMLPSHFDKSKKYPLALLIHGGPQSAWTDDWSTRWNPAIFAEQGYIAVCPNPTGSTGYGQAHIDAIANHWGGAPYEDLVKCFEYLKNHVDYVDTDRAVALGASYGGYMINWIQGHDLGRKFKALVCHDGVFSTQNQWSTEELFFPEHDFGGTLWENRAGYEKWDPSLHTGNWSTPQLVIHNELDYRLPISEGLAMFNVLQAREVPSKLVMFPDENHWVLKPENSLVWHREVLNWINKYSGIADDEAKLEKQTEGMTV
;
A
#
# COMPACT_ATOMS: atom_id res chain seq x y z
N MET A 1 -16.42 -4.81 -26.83
CA MET A 1 -15.85 -4.06 -25.69
C MET A 1 -16.92 -3.17 -25.11
N TYR A 2 -16.96 -3.04 -23.79
CA TYR A 2 -17.92 -2.18 -23.11
C TYR A 2 -17.62 -0.70 -23.39
N TRP A 3 -18.66 0.10 -23.68
CA TRP A 3 -18.53 1.55 -23.86
C TRP A 3 -19.71 2.26 -23.20
N GLN A 4 -19.46 2.82 -22.01
CA GLN A 4 -20.47 3.45 -21.16
C GLN A 4 -21.30 4.53 -21.87
N ALA A 5 -20.71 5.30 -22.79
CA ALA A 5 -21.42 6.35 -23.51
C ALA A 5 -22.54 5.84 -24.44
N THR A 6 -22.56 4.54 -24.73
CA THR A 6 -23.60 3.88 -25.54
C THR A 6 -24.58 3.05 -24.74
N GLU A 7 -24.46 3.01 -23.41
CA GLU A 7 -25.44 2.31 -22.60
C GLU A 7 -26.82 2.96 -22.74
N PRO A 8 -27.89 2.15 -22.90
CA PRO A 8 -29.24 2.65 -22.79
C PRO A 8 -29.45 3.34 -21.44
N LYS A 9 -29.86 4.61 -21.47
CA LYS A 9 -30.19 5.34 -20.24
C LYS A 9 -31.37 4.66 -19.56
N THR A 10 -31.18 4.21 -18.32
CA THR A 10 -32.25 3.62 -17.52
C THR A 10 -33.23 4.70 -17.06
N TYR A 11 -34.52 4.35 -16.97
CA TYR A 11 -35.55 5.26 -16.42
C TYR A 11 -35.46 5.43 -14.90
N THR A 12 -34.65 4.60 -14.22
CA THR A 12 -34.46 4.59 -12.77
C THR A 12 -32.98 4.43 -12.42
N THR A 13 -32.57 5.00 -11.29
CA THR A 13 -31.22 4.87 -10.71
C THR A 13 -31.12 3.74 -9.68
N ALA A 14 -32.21 2.99 -9.45
CA ALA A 14 -32.23 1.88 -8.52
C ALA A 14 -31.18 0.81 -8.91
N LYS A 15 -30.43 0.36 -7.90
CA LYS A 15 -29.46 -0.74 -8.04
C LYS A 15 -29.95 -1.91 -7.19
N ILE A 16 -30.03 -3.09 -7.79
CA ILE A 16 -30.58 -4.28 -7.15
C ILE A 16 -29.47 -5.33 -7.13
N TYR A 17 -29.13 -5.79 -5.93
CA TYR A 17 -28.09 -6.80 -5.71
C TYR A 17 -28.67 -7.93 -4.87
N THR A 18 -28.34 -9.17 -5.20
CA THR A 18 -28.77 -10.38 -4.48
C THR A 18 -27.61 -11.12 -3.81
N GLY A 19 -26.39 -10.58 -3.91
CA GLY A 19 -25.19 -11.14 -3.30
C GLY A 19 -24.10 -10.08 -3.15
N LEU A 20 -23.09 -10.41 -2.35
CA LEU A 20 -21.84 -9.66 -2.33
C LEU A 20 -21.09 -9.96 -3.64
N PHE A 21 -20.41 -9.00 -4.26
CA PHE A 21 -19.95 -7.72 -3.73
C PHE A 21 -20.69 -6.55 -4.40
N VAL A 22 -21.29 -5.64 -3.63
CA VAL A 22 -22.20 -4.62 -4.20
C VAL A 22 -21.50 -3.35 -4.67
N ARG A 23 -20.34 -3.01 -4.08
CA ARG A 23 -19.53 -1.81 -4.37
C ARG A 23 -18.07 -2.05 -3.99
N HIS A 24 -17.10 -1.44 -4.66
CA HIS A 24 -15.66 -1.51 -4.37
C HIS A 24 -15.04 -0.12 -4.34
N TRP A 25 -14.36 0.25 -3.24
CA TRP A 25 -13.67 1.55 -3.05
C TRP A 25 -14.55 2.80 -3.15
N ASP A 26 -15.03 3.13 -4.33
CA ASP A 26 -15.84 4.33 -4.65
C ASP A 26 -16.91 4.09 -5.71
N THR A 27 -16.98 2.86 -6.22
CA THR A 27 -17.82 2.51 -7.36
C THR A 27 -18.74 1.35 -6.99
N TRP A 28 -19.97 1.41 -7.48
CA TRP A 28 -20.92 0.30 -7.36
C TRP A 28 -20.67 -0.73 -8.46
N ASN A 29 -20.67 -2.01 -8.10
CA ASN A 29 -20.40 -3.05 -9.07
C ASN A 29 -21.49 -3.10 -10.15
N THR A 30 -21.05 -3.39 -11.38
CA THR A 30 -21.90 -3.56 -12.57
C THR A 30 -21.73 -4.97 -13.12
N GLU A 31 -22.54 -5.35 -14.11
CA GLU A 31 -22.39 -6.62 -14.83
C GLU A 31 -21.10 -6.68 -15.68
N ASN A 32 -20.50 -5.53 -15.99
CA ASN A 32 -19.28 -5.46 -16.78
C ASN A 32 -18.06 -5.81 -15.92
N GLN A 33 -17.18 -6.62 -16.48
CA GLN A 33 -15.95 -7.07 -15.84
C GLN A 33 -14.74 -6.87 -16.76
N ASN A 34 -13.55 -6.80 -16.18
CA ASN A 34 -12.30 -6.78 -16.93
C ASN A 34 -12.13 -8.08 -17.72
N SER A 35 -11.59 -7.98 -18.93
CA SER A 35 -11.23 -9.14 -19.73
C SER A 35 -9.95 -8.90 -20.52
N LEU A 36 -9.23 -9.98 -20.82
CA LEU A 36 -8.05 -9.97 -21.66
C LEU A 36 -8.43 -10.16 -23.14
N TRP A 37 -7.88 -9.30 -23.99
CA TRP A 37 -8.10 -9.31 -25.43
C TRP A 37 -6.76 -9.38 -26.16
N TYR A 38 -6.65 -10.23 -27.17
CA TYR A 38 -5.43 -10.37 -27.96
C TYR A 38 -5.71 -10.33 -29.47
N GLY A 39 -4.69 -10.01 -30.26
CA GLY A 39 -4.75 -10.02 -31.71
C GLY A 39 -3.39 -9.74 -32.35
N VAL A 40 -3.30 -9.99 -33.65
CA VAL A 40 -2.06 -9.79 -34.42
C VAL A 40 -2.15 -8.49 -35.20
N ILE A 41 -1.12 -7.65 -35.09
CA ILE A 41 -0.90 -6.51 -35.99
C ILE A 41 0.14 -6.87 -37.04
N THR A 42 -0.17 -6.59 -38.30
CA THR A 42 0.72 -6.84 -39.45
C THR A 42 0.94 -5.54 -40.20
N LYS A 43 2.11 -5.40 -40.82
CA LYS A 43 2.43 -4.22 -41.63
C LYS A 43 2.00 -4.47 -43.09
N LYS A 44 0.93 -3.82 -43.53
CA LYS A 44 0.43 -3.86 -44.92
C LYS A 44 0.53 -2.47 -45.54
N ASN A 45 1.18 -2.35 -46.71
CA ASN A 45 1.37 -1.08 -47.42
C ASN A 45 1.95 0.05 -46.53
N GLY A 46 2.92 -0.29 -45.68
CA GLY A 46 3.55 0.67 -44.77
C GLY A 46 2.72 1.06 -43.54
N ARG A 47 1.50 0.56 -43.39
CA ARG A 47 0.63 0.80 -42.22
C ARG A 47 0.46 -0.47 -41.39
N TRP A 48 0.41 -0.31 -40.06
CA TRP A 48 0.03 -1.39 -39.16
C TRP A 48 -1.48 -1.55 -39.19
N VAL A 49 -1.95 -2.77 -39.45
CA VAL A 49 -3.37 -3.14 -39.46
C VAL A 49 -3.53 -4.46 -38.72
N PHE A 50 -4.69 -4.69 -38.13
CA PHE A 50 -4.99 -6.02 -37.59
C PHE A 50 -5.02 -7.06 -38.71
N GLU A 51 -4.45 -8.24 -38.46
CA GLU A 51 -4.44 -9.33 -39.43
C GLU A 51 -5.87 -9.83 -39.70
N LYS A 52 -6.67 -9.89 -38.65
CA LYS A 52 -8.09 -10.23 -38.64
C LYS A 52 -8.87 -9.06 -38.04
N ASP A 53 -10.08 -8.79 -38.52
CA ASP A 53 -10.89 -7.70 -38.01
C ASP A 53 -11.22 -7.90 -36.51
N GLY A 54 -10.74 -6.99 -35.68
CA GLY A 54 -11.01 -6.95 -34.24
C GLY A 54 -10.02 -7.74 -33.37
N LEU A 55 -10.37 -7.84 -32.09
CA LEU A 55 -9.61 -8.57 -31.07
C LEU A 55 -10.37 -9.82 -30.63
N THR A 56 -9.63 -10.85 -30.24
CA THR A 56 -10.17 -12.07 -29.64
C THR A 56 -10.24 -11.91 -28.13
N ASN A 57 -11.43 -12.12 -27.55
CA ASN A 57 -11.61 -12.15 -26.10
C ASN A 57 -11.13 -13.49 -25.54
N LEU A 58 -10.07 -13.47 -24.75
CA LEU A 58 -9.48 -14.66 -24.14
C LEU A 58 -10.43 -15.34 -23.15
N LEU A 59 -11.22 -14.55 -22.41
CA LEU A 59 -12.06 -15.02 -21.30
C LEU A 59 -13.53 -15.21 -21.71
N ALA A 60 -13.84 -15.10 -23.01
CA ALA A 60 -15.22 -15.25 -23.50
C ALA A 60 -15.81 -16.62 -23.15
N GLY A 61 -16.97 -16.59 -22.48
CA GLY A 61 -17.67 -17.79 -22.02
C GLY A 61 -17.14 -18.38 -20.71
N THR A 62 -16.24 -17.67 -20.04
CA THR A 62 -15.79 -18.00 -18.67
C THR A 62 -16.42 -17.04 -17.65
N GLN A 63 -16.32 -17.37 -16.37
CA GLN A 63 -16.66 -16.48 -15.26
C GLN A 63 -15.42 -15.71 -14.72
N LEU A 64 -14.29 -15.80 -15.43
CA LEU A 64 -13.03 -15.21 -14.99
C LEU A 64 -12.94 -13.75 -15.43
N SER A 65 -12.31 -12.94 -14.59
CA SER A 65 -12.00 -11.55 -14.89
C SER A 65 -10.55 -11.26 -14.54
N SER A 66 -9.87 -10.62 -15.49
CA SER A 66 -8.47 -10.20 -15.36
C SER A 66 -8.25 -8.97 -16.25
N PRO A 67 -7.48 -7.95 -15.80
CA PRO A 67 -6.85 -7.82 -14.49
C PRO A 67 -7.84 -7.74 -13.31
N VAL A 68 -7.41 -8.09 -12.10
CA VAL A 68 -8.24 -8.20 -10.89
C VAL A 68 -8.51 -6.81 -10.30
N PRO A 69 -9.77 -6.32 -10.29
CA PRO A 69 -10.08 -4.99 -9.76
C PRO A 69 -9.84 -4.86 -8.25
N PRO A 70 -9.61 -3.63 -7.75
CA PRO A 70 -9.71 -2.36 -8.47
C PRO A 70 -8.35 -1.87 -9.00
N PHE A 71 -7.24 -2.46 -8.54
CA PHE A 71 -5.88 -2.02 -8.82
C PHE A 71 -5.16 -2.89 -9.85
N GLY A 72 -5.74 -4.02 -10.24
CA GLY A 72 -5.16 -4.92 -11.22
C GLY A 72 -4.81 -4.21 -12.52
N GLY A 73 -3.68 -4.58 -13.09
CA GLY A 73 -3.15 -3.97 -14.30
C GLY A 73 -2.24 -4.94 -15.07
N ALA A 74 -1.19 -4.40 -15.68
CA ALA A 74 -0.23 -5.19 -16.45
C ALA A 74 0.52 -6.25 -15.61
N GLY A 75 0.58 -6.07 -14.28
CA GLY A 75 1.19 -7.06 -13.38
C GLY A 75 0.34 -8.33 -13.14
N ASP A 76 -0.90 -8.38 -13.64
CA ASP A 76 -1.81 -9.52 -13.45
C ASP A 76 -1.76 -10.53 -14.60
N PHE A 77 -1.01 -10.25 -15.66
CA PHE A 77 -0.87 -11.14 -16.79
C PHE A 77 0.47 -10.94 -17.50
N ASP A 78 0.91 -11.97 -18.19
CA ASP A 78 2.07 -11.90 -19.07
C ASP A 78 1.82 -12.73 -20.33
N ILE A 79 2.59 -12.46 -21.37
CA ILE A 79 2.44 -13.03 -22.70
C ILE A 79 3.79 -13.52 -23.23
N SER A 80 3.81 -14.75 -23.74
CA SER A 80 4.95 -15.31 -24.47
C SER A 80 4.51 -15.82 -25.83
N GLU A 81 5.47 -16.29 -26.65
CA GLU A 81 5.15 -16.94 -27.93
C GLU A 81 4.27 -18.19 -27.77
N ASN A 82 4.32 -18.84 -26.60
CA ASN A 82 3.64 -20.10 -26.32
C ASN A 82 2.24 -19.92 -25.72
N GLY A 83 1.95 -18.77 -25.10
CA GLY A 83 0.68 -18.57 -24.43
C GLY A 83 0.58 -17.30 -23.60
N ILE A 84 -0.55 -17.19 -22.91
CA ILE A 84 -0.86 -16.09 -21.97
C ILE A 84 -1.04 -16.69 -20.58
N ALA A 85 -0.35 -16.12 -19.59
CA ALA A 85 -0.56 -16.41 -18.18
C ALA A 85 -1.26 -15.23 -17.52
N PHE A 86 -2.22 -15.48 -16.62
CA PHE A 86 -2.91 -14.41 -15.92
C PHE A 86 -3.46 -14.86 -14.57
N VAL A 87 -3.69 -13.93 -13.66
CA VAL A 87 -4.39 -14.17 -12.40
C VAL A 87 -5.85 -13.71 -12.47
N ALA A 88 -6.74 -14.45 -11.81
CA ALA A 88 -8.15 -14.10 -11.67
C ALA A 88 -8.70 -14.59 -10.32
N LYS A 89 -9.75 -13.93 -9.80
CA LYS A 89 -10.47 -14.40 -8.60
C LYS A 89 -11.14 -15.76 -8.87
N ASP A 90 -11.23 -16.58 -7.83
CA ASP A 90 -11.94 -17.86 -7.89
C ASP A 90 -13.46 -17.59 -8.02
N PRO A 91 -14.12 -18.02 -9.13
CA PRO A 91 -15.53 -17.75 -9.36
C PRO A 91 -16.47 -18.52 -8.42
N GLU A 92 -15.99 -19.56 -7.74
CA GLU A 92 -16.79 -20.38 -6.82
C GLU A 92 -16.75 -19.83 -5.38
N LEU A 93 -15.89 -18.87 -5.09
CA LEU A 93 -15.78 -18.25 -3.77
C LEU A 93 -16.44 -16.87 -3.74
N ASN A 94 -16.98 -16.52 -2.57
CA ASN A 94 -17.48 -15.17 -2.34
C ASN A 94 -16.29 -14.19 -2.30
N PRO A 95 -16.20 -13.21 -3.23
CA PRO A 95 -15.06 -12.32 -3.35
C PRO A 95 -14.98 -11.25 -2.25
N ALA A 96 -16.07 -11.04 -1.49
CA ALA A 96 -16.06 -10.19 -0.29
C ALA A 96 -15.38 -10.89 0.88
N ARG A 97 -15.51 -12.21 0.95
CA ARG A 97 -15.07 -13.01 2.10
C ARG A 97 -13.78 -13.78 1.83
N ASN A 98 -13.19 -13.64 0.64
CA ASN A 98 -11.95 -14.32 0.27
C ASN A 98 -11.08 -13.42 -0.60
N THR A 99 -9.76 -13.52 -0.40
CA THR A 99 -8.74 -12.80 -1.18
C THR A 99 -8.23 -13.65 -2.34
N LYS A 100 -8.51 -14.95 -2.35
CA LYS A 100 -7.97 -15.93 -3.30
C LYS A 100 -8.10 -15.49 -4.77
N THR A 101 -6.96 -15.52 -5.44
CA THR A 101 -6.82 -15.55 -6.90
C THR A 101 -5.98 -16.75 -7.30
N ASP A 102 -6.22 -17.24 -8.50
CA ASP A 102 -5.47 -18.34 -9.08
C ASP A 102 -4.77 -17.91 -10.35
N LEU A 103 -3.61 -18.53 -10.59
CA LEU A 103 -2.90 -18.44 -11.84
C LEU A 103 -3.57 -19.35 -12.88
N TYR A 104 -3.82 -18.80 -14.05
CA TYR A 104 -4.32 -19.49 -15.22
C TYR A 104 -3.31 -19.38 -16.36
N TYR A 105 -3.22 -20.44 -17.17
CA TYR A 105 -2.44 -20.46 -18.40
C TYR A 105 -3.32 -20.82 -19.58
N VAL A 106 -3.13 -20.12 -20.70
CA VAL A 106 -3.78 -20.42 -21.98
C VAL A 106 -2.70 -20.65 -23.04
N PRO A 107 -2.50 -21.89 -23.52
CA PRO A 107 -1.58 -22.13 -24.62
C PRO A 107 -2.15 -21.53 -25.92
N ILE A 108 -1.39 -20.63 -26.55
CA ILE A 108 -1.79 -19.97 -27.79
C ILE A 108 -0.98 -20.55 -28.95
N ARG A 109 -1.62 -21.40 -29.75
CA ARG A 109 -1.01 -21.99 -30.96
C ARG A 109 -1.20 -21.12 -32.20
N SER A 110 -2.17 -20.21 -32.14
CA SER A 110 -2.56 -19.30 -33.21
C SER A 110 -3.16 -18.05 -32.59
N TRP A 111 -2.60 -16.90 -32.92
CA TRP A 111 -3.01 -15.60 -32.38
C TRP A 111 -4.24 -15.01 -33.08
N THR A 112 -4.81 -15.74 -34.05
CA THR A 112 -6.00 -15.34 -34.81
C THR A 112 -7.20 -16.27 -34.60
N ASP A 113 -6.94 -17.48 -34.08
CA ASP A 113 -7.98 -18.49 -33.82
C ASP A 113 -8.58 -18.35 -32.42
N LYS A 114 -9.69 -19.06 -32.21
CA LYS A 114 -10.33 -19.13 -30.90
C LYS A 114 -9.39 -19.83 -29.91
N PRO A 115 -9.18 -19.27 -28.71
CA PRO A 115 -8.28 -19.87 -27.73
C PRO A 115 -8.90 -21.13 -27.11
N PRO A 116 -8.08 -22.06 -26.59
CA PRO A 116 -8.58 -23.08 -25.69
C PRO A 116 -9.08 -22.46 -24.38
N GLN A 117 -9.77 -23.26 -23.55
CA GLN A 117 -10.20 -22.82 -22.22
C GLN A 117 -8.99 -22.58 -21.31
N PRO A 118 -9.01 -21.55 -20.44
CA PRO A 118 -7.97 -21.32 -19.46
C PRO A 118 -7.77 -22.52 -18.52
N GLN A 119 -6.51 -22.87 -18.28
CA GLN A 119 -6.11 -23.96 -17.40
C GLN A 119 -5.66 -23.38 -16.06
N ILE A 120 -6.34 -23.74 -14.97
CA ILE A 120 -5.94 -23.36 -13.62
C ILE A 120 -4.67 -24.10 -13.19
N VAL A 121 -3.70 -23.37 -12.64
CA VAL A 121 -2.47 -23.92 -12.05
C VAL A 121 -2.74 -24.29 -10.59
N LYS A 122 -2.50 -25.56 -10.23
CA LYS A 122 -2.70 -26.06 -8.86
C LYS A 122 -1.40 -25.94 -8.06
N THR A 123 -1.48 -25.26 -6.92
CA THR A 123 -0.34 -24.96 -6.03
C THR A 123 -0.41 -25.69 -4.69
N GLY A 124 -1.21 -26.75 -4.61
CA GLY A 124 -1.32 -27.62 -3.44
C GLY A 124 -1.82 -26.90 -2.18
N ARG A 125 -0.88 -26.63 -1.26
CA ARG A 125 -1.11 -26.04 0.06
C ARG A 125 -1.20 -24.51 0.05
N LEU A 126 -0.54 -23.86 -0.92
CA LEU A 126 -0.66 -22.42 -1.09
C LEU A 126 -1.96 -22.14 -1.83
N ARG A 127 -2.94 -21.51 -1.16
CA ARG A 127 -4.31 -21.32 -1.69
C ARG A 127 -4.77 -19.87 -1.64
N GLY A 128 -3.89 -18.95 -1.24
CA GLY A 128 -4.16 -17.52 -1.19
C GLY A 128 -4.07 -16.82 -2.54
N TYR A 129 -3.90 -15.50 -2.46
CA TYR A 129 -3.72 -14.60 -3.60
C TYR A 129 -2.47 -14.97 -4.41
N SER A 130 -2.64 -15.10 -5.73
CA SER A 130 -1.58 -15.25 -6.73
C SER A 130 -1.33 -13.90 -7.42
N SER A 131 -0.08 -13.61 -7.75
CA SER A 131 0.35 -12.34 -8.37
C SER A 131 1.61 -12.50 -9.22
N ALA A 132 1.92 -11.46 -10.00
CA ALA A 132 3.15 -11.33 -10.77
C ALA A 132 3.53 -12.55 -11.63
N PRO A 133 2.62 -13.10 -12.47
CA PRO A 133 3.03 -14.09 -13.46
C PRO A 133 4.04 -13.47 -14.43
N THR A 134 5.17 -14.14 -14.66
CA THR A 134 6.21 -13.65 -15.57
C THR A 134 6.93 -14.79 -16.26
N PHE A 135 6.84 -14.85 -17.58
CA PHE A 135 7.50 -15.86 -18.40
C PHE A 135 9.01 -15.65 -18.43
N SER A 136 9.76 -16.75 -18.53
CA SER A 136 11.16 -16.69 -18.99
C SER A 136 11.24 -16.09 -20.39
N ASN A 137 12.42 -15.59 -20.76
CA ASN A 137 12.63 -14.98 -22.08
C ASN A 137 12.37 -15.98 -23.22
N ASP A 138 12.61 -17.28 -23.00
CA ASP A 138 12.27 -18.34 -23.96
C ASP A 138 10.80 -18.81 -23.93
N GLY A 139 9.98 -18.26 -23.03
CA GLY A 139 8.56 -18.56 -22.87
C GLY A 139 8.23 -19.97 -22.36
N LYS A 140 9.22 -20.75 -21.88
CA LYS A 140 9.00 -22.14 -21.43
C LYS A 140 8.78 -22.26 -19.93
N LYS A 141 9.29 -21.33 -19.14
CA LYS A 141 9.12 -21.27 -17.69
C LYS A 141 8.22 -20.12 -17.31
N LEU A 142 7.62 -20.21 -16.13
CA LEU A 142 6.77 -19.16 -15.58
C LEU A 142 7.06 -19.02 -14.09
N ALA A 143 7.54 -17.85 -13.68
CA ALA A 143 7.66 -17.48 -12.27
C ALA A 143 6.39 -16.72 -11.85
N PHE A 144 5.99 -16.87 -10.59
CA PHE A 144 4.87 -16.11 -10.00
C PHE A 144 4.96 -16.13 -8.48
N ALA A 145 4.16 -15.28 -7.83
CA ALA A 145 4.07 -15.20 -6.38
C ALA A 145 2.71 -15.71 -5.88
N ARG A 146 2.68 -16.38 -4.72
CA ARG A 146 1.42 -16.85 -4.12
C ARG A 146 1.43 -16.89 -2.59
N MET A 147 0.34 -16.47 -1.97
CA MET A 147 0.07 -16.58 -0.53
C MET A 147 -0.45 -17.96 -0.10
N LYS A 148 -0.28 -18.30 1.18
CA LYS A 148 -0.74 -19.57 1.75
C LYS A 148 -2.26 -19.57 2.00
N HIS A 149 -2.78 -18.51 2.58
CA HIS A 149 -4.15 -18.45 3.10
C HIS A 149 -5.14 -17.76 2.14
N GLN A 150 -6.31 -18.36 1.95
CA GLN A 150 -7.35 -17.87 1.02
C GLN A 150 -8.13 -16.63 1.50
N GLN A 151 -7.99 -16.26 2.77
CA GLN A 151 -8.77 -15.21 3.44
C GLN A 151 -7.89 -14.14 4.10
N TYR A 152 -6.57 -14.23 3.97
CA TYR A 152 -5.65 -13.30 4.62
C TYR A 152 -4.90 -12.49 3.57
N GLU A 153 -5.23 -11.21 3.43
CA GLU A 153 -4.62 -10.32 2.41
C GLU A 153 -3.17 -9.95 2.71
N SER A 154 -2.76 -10.07 3.97
CA SER A 154 -1.44 -9.66 4.44
C SER A 154 -0.51 -10.83 4.70
N ASP A 155 -0.93 -12.04 4.30
CA ASP A 155 -0.06 -13.20 4.23
C ASP A 155 1.14 -12.89 3.31
N LYS A 156 2.28 -13.52 3.57
CA LYS A 156 3.44 -13.34 2.69
C LYS A 156 3.21 -14.09 1.40
N THR A 157 3.50 -13.39 0.31
CA THR A 157 3.69 -14.03 -0.99
C THR A 157 4.94 -14.90 -0.93
N ARG A 158 4.88 -16.06 -1.58
CA ARG A 158 6.02 -16.96 -1.78
C ARG A 158 6.30 -17.07 -3.26
N LEU A 159 7.56 -17.13 -3.64
CA LEU A 159 7.96 -17.26 -5.04
C LEU A 159 7.81 -18.71 -5.49
N LEU A 160 7.16 -18.93 -6.64
CA LEU A 160 6.98 -20.22 -7.28
C LEU A 160 7.50 -20.21 -8.72
N LEU A 161 7.78 -21.42 -9.22
CA LEU A 161 8.25 -21.68 -10.57
C LEU A 161 7.47 -22.84 -11.19
N ILE A 162 6.99 -22.63 -12.41
CA ILE A 162 6.63 -23.70 -13.35
C ILE A 162 7.83 -23.86 -14.30
N PRO A 163 8.59 -24.97 -14.22
CA PRO A 163 9.79 -25.16 -15.02
C PRO A 163 9.49 -25.54 -16.48
N ASN A 164 8.25 -25.93 -16.78
CA ASN A 164 7.75 -26.18 -18.12
C ASN A 164 6.25 -25.89 -18.19
N VAL A 165 5.85 -24.89 -18.97
CA VAL A 165 4.44 -24.47 -19.13
C VAL A 165 3.54 -25.53 -19.80
N ASP A 166 4.13 -26.54 -20.45
CA ASP A 166 3.39 -27.72 -20.94
C ASP A 166 3.02 -28.72 -19.83
N ASP A 167 3.62 -28.61 -18.64
CA ASP A 167 3.34 -29.41 -17.46
C ASP A 167 3.00 -28.51 -16.24
N LEU A 168 1.76 -28.02 -16.21
CA LEU A 168 1.24 -27.21 -15.11
C LEU A 168 1.06 -27.98 -13.79
N SER A 169 1.35 -29.29 -13.75
CA SER A 169 1.30 -30.08 -12.52
C SER A 169 2.59 -29.99 -11.70
N ASN A 170 3.71 -29.60 -12.34
CA ASN A 170 5.00 -29.41 -11.70
C ASN A 170 5.19 -27.95 -11.30
N VAL A 171 4.74 -27.60 -10.10
CA VAL A 171 4.98 -26.29 -9.51
C VAL A 171 5.96 -26.42 -8.36
N GLN A 172 7.01 -25.61 -8.37
CA GLN A 172 8.08 -25.62 -7.39
C GLN A 172 8.05 -24.33 -6.56
N GLU A 173 8.34 -24.42 -5.27
CA GLU A 173 8.42 -23.27 -4.35
C GLU A 173 9.88 -22.99 -4.00
N PHE A 174 10.29 -21.72 -4.08
CA PHE A 174 11.61 -21.31 -3.62
C PHE A 174 11.65 -21.27 -2.10
N TYR A 175 12.77 -21.71 -1.52
CA TYR A 175 13.03 -21.68 -0.08
C TYR A 175 11.96 -22.40 0.76
N GLN A 176 11.34 -23.45 0.25
CA GLN A 176 10.39 -24.25 1.03
C GLN A 176 11.07 -24.86 2.27
N THR A 177 10.37 -24.81 3.41
CA THR A 177 10.80 -25.39 4.70
C THR A 177 9.80 -26.45 5.18
N ASP A 178 10.25 -27.35 6.06
CA ASP A 178 9.43 -28.46 6.58
C ASP A 178 8.28 -28.00 7.49
N ASP A 179 8.46 -26.87 8.18
CA ASP A 179 7.44 -26.22 9.02
C ASP A 179 6.39 -25.46 8.22
N ASP A 180 6.51 -25.45 6.90
CA ASP A 180 5.60 -24.79 5.98
C ASP A 180 5.63 -23.26 6.04
N GLU A 181 6.60 -22.64 6.70
CA GLU A 181 6.70 -21.17 6.84
C GLU A 181 7.44 -20.50 5.69
N GLY A 182 8.32 -21.22 4.99
CA GLY A 182 9.13 -20.68 3.90
C GLY A 182 10.32 -19.86 4.43
N GLY A 183 11.51 -20.19 3.96
CA GLY A 183 12.78 -19.68 4.49
C GLY A 183 13.11 -18.24 4.11
N TRP A 184 12.51 -17.69 3.05
CA TRP A 184 12.62 -16.27 2.75
C TRP A 184 11.44 -15.52 3.37
N ASP A 185 11.72 -14.72 4.40
CA ASP A 185 10.69 -14.05 5.20
C ASP A 185 10.28 -12.67 4.69
N LEU A 186 10.67 -12.33 3.45
CA LEU A 186 10.20 -11.13 2.76
C LEU A 186 9.09 -11.50 1.78
N ARG A 187 8.36 -10.48 1.32
CA ARG A 187 7.20 -10.62 0.42
C ARG A 187 7.60 -10.21 -1.00
N PRO A 188 7.76 -11.14 -1.95
CA PRO A 188 7.97 -10.80 -3.36
C PRO A 188 6.77 -10.03 -3.91
N ASP A 189 7.01 -8.83 -4.42
CA ASP A 189 5.98 -7.98 -5.02
C ASP A 189 5.88 -8.20 -6.53
N TRP A 190 7.03 -8.29 -7.20
CA TRP A 190 7.15 -8.60 -8.62
C TRP A 190 8.48 -9.30 -8.94
N VAL A 191 8.54 -9.94 -10.10
CA VAL A 191 9.69 -10.71 -10.58
C VAL A 191 9.96 -10.42 -12.04
N ILE A 192 11.23 -10.37 -12.43
CA ILE A 192 11.67 -10.37 -13.83
C ILE A 192 12.80 -11.39 -14.01
N TRP A 193 13.00 -11.82 -15.25
CA TRP A 193 14.07 -12.75 -15.61
C TRP A 193 15.32 -12.01 -16.06
N LYS A 194 16.48 -12.51 -15.66
CA LYS A 194 17.74 -12.16 -16.32
C LYS A 194 17.68 -12.65 -17.77
N LYS A 195 18.35 -11.93 -18.66
CA LYS A 195 18.37 -12.15 -20.12
C LYS A 195 18.65 -13.61 -20.54
N ASP A 196 19.49 -14.33 -19.81
CA ASP A 196 19.89 -15.71 -20.11
C ASP A 196 19.04 -16.77 -19.36
N ASP A 197 17.98 -16.34 -18.69
CA ASP A 197 17.08 -17.15 -17.86
C ASP A 197 17.76 -17.90 -16.70
N THR A 198 18.99 -17.53 -16.32
CA THR A 198 19.74 -18.20 -15.24
C THR A 198 19.42 -17.66 -13.83
N GLU A 199 18.94 -16.43 -13.74
CA GLU A 199 18.64 -15.72 -12.50
C GLU A 199 17.30 -14.99 -12.60
N LEU A 200 16.71 -14.73 -11.44
CA LEU A 200 15.55 -13.88 -11.25
C LEU A 200 15.98 -12.60 -10.52
N TYR A 201 15.37 -11.48 -10.90
CA TYR A 201 15.38 -10.27 -10.10
C TYR A 201 14.01 -10.04 -9.50
N VAL A 202 13.95 -9.79 -8.20
CA VAL A 202 12.70 -9.73 -7.43
C VAL A 202 12.70 -8.46 -6.58
N ALA A 203 11.60 -7.72 -6.58
CA ALA A 203 11.38 -6.70 -5.56
C ALA A 203 10.70 -7.28 -4.33
N ALA A 204 11.18 -6.87 -3.16
CA ALA A 204 10.53 -7.18 -1.90
C ALA A 204 10.82 -6.09 -0.87
N GLU A 205 9.82 -5.75 -0.07
CA GLU A 205 9.94 -4.76 0.99
C GLU A 205 10.86 -5.25 2.12
N LYS A 206 11.75 -4.38 2.59
CA LYS A 206 12.52 -4.57 3.82
C LYS A 206 12.80 -3.24 4.50
N HIS A 207 12.43 -3.13 5.78
CA HIS A 207 12.73 -1.98 6.64
C HIS A 207 12.37 -0.63 6.01
N GLY A 208 11.12 -0.51 5.54
CA GLY A 208 10.58 0.72 4.95
C GLY A 208 11.15 1.03 3.57
N ARG A 209 11.55 0.04 2.77
CA ARG A 209 12.08 0.23 1.41
C ARG A 209 11.66 -0.93 0.52
N SER A 210 11.28 -0.67 -0.73
CA SER A 210 11.20 -1.71 -1.76
C SER A 210 12.59 -1.94 -2.35
N MET A 211 13.26 -3.03 -1.94
CA MET A 211 14.62 -3.37 -2.37
C MET A 211 14.60 -4.31 -3.57
N LEU A 212 15.68 -4.30 -4.37
CA LEU A 212 15.85 -5.25 -5.47
C LEU A 212 16.82 -6.37 -5.07
N TRP A 213 16.39 -7.60 -5.31
CA TRP A 213 17.06 -8.84 -4.95
C TRP A 213 17.39 -9.66 -6.20
N LYS A 214 18.47 -10.44 -6.16
CA LYS A 214 18.79 -11.46 -7.17
C LYS A 214 18.88 -12.86 -6.57
N LEU A 215 18.48 -13.86 -7.33
CA LEU A 215 18.59 -15.28 -6.96
C LEU A 215 18.67 -16.19 -8.20
N PRO A 216 19.19 -17.42 -8.10
CA PRO A 216 19.12 -18.40 -9.19
C PRO A 216 17.67 -18.70 -9.58
N SER A 217 17.41 -18.89 -10.88
CA SER A 217 16.07 -19.21 -11.39
C SER A 217 15.67 -20.68 -11.23
N ASP A 218 16.56 -21.50 -10.68
CA ASP A 218 16.37 -22.93 -10.42
C ASP A 218 16.24 -23.15 -8.92
N THR A 219 15.09 -23.68 -8.48
CA THR A 219 14.78 -23.93 -7.06
C THR A 219 15.77 -24.88 -6.39
N LEU A 220 16.42 -25.77 -7.15
CA LEU A 220 17.43 -26.69 -6.62
C LEU A 220 18.80 -26.02 -6.43
N LYS A 221 19.05 -24.89 -7.09
CA LYS A 221 20.28 -24.09 -6.97
C LYS A 221 20.14 -22.92 -6.01
N ALA A 222 18.92 -22.41 -5.80
CA ALA A 222 18.61 -21.36 -4.84
C ALA A 222 18.68 -21.87 -3.38
N ARG A 223 19.90 -22.15 -2.91
CA ARG A 223 20.18 -22.68 -1.55
C ARG A 223 20.40 -21.57 -0.53
N ASP A 224 21.03 -20.49 -0.95
CA ASP A 224 21.22 -19.28 -0.15
C ASP A 224 20.07 -18.30 -0.41
N LEU A 225 19.70 -17.52 0.61
CA LEU A 225 18.66 -16.50 0.48
C LEU A 225 19.02 -15.44 -0.58
N PRO A 226 18.03 -14.77 -1.19
CA PRO A 226 18.28 -13.78 -2.22
C PRO A 226 19.26 -12.69 -1.80
N GLU A 227 20.11 -12.27 -2.75
CA GLU A 227 21.11 -11.23 -2.54
C GLU A 227 20.53 -9.86 -2.92
N ALA A 228 20.57 -8.89 -1.99
CA ALA A 228 20.20 -7.52 -2.31
C ALA A 228 21.23 -6.86 -3.26
N ILE A 229 20.75 -6.39 -4.41
CA ILE A 229 21.52 -5.68 -5.45
C ILE A 229 21.21 -4.18 -5.49
N HIS A 230 20.09 -3.74 -4.93
CA HIS A 230 19.78 -2.33 -4.72
C HIS A 230 18.99 -2.13 -3.42
N LYS A 231 19.40 -1.15 -2.60
CA LYS A 231 18.88 -0.95 -1.23
C LYS A 231 18.42 0.47 -0.93
N GLU A 232 18.59 1.40 -1.88
CA GLU A 232 18.30 2.82 -1.67
C GLU A 232 16.91 3.17 -2.22
N GLY A 233 16.17 4.04 -1.53
CA GLY A 233 14.80 4.39 -1.90
C GLY A 233 13.87 3.17 -2.00
N SER A 234 12.83 3.32 -2.80
CA SER A 234 11.90 2.24 -3.15
C SER A 234 11.89 2.03 -4.66
N VAL A 235 12.30 0.85 -5.12
CA VAL A 235 12.22 0.45 -6.52
C VAL A 235 10.76 0.17 -6.86
N VAL A 236 10.26 0.85 -7.89
CA VAL A 236 8.89 0.70 -8.38
C VAL A 236 8.83 -0.39 -9.44
N GLU A 237 9.78 -0.41 -10.37
CA GLU A 237 9.83 -1.34 -11.49
C GLU A 237 11.27 -1.49 -12.00
N ALA A 238 11.57 -2.62 -12.63
CA ALA A 238 12.82 -2.88 -13.31
C ALA A 238 12.59 -3.60 -14.64
N HIS A 239 13.47 -3.34 -15.62
CA HIS A 239 13.50 -4.06 -16.88
C HIS A 239 14.94 -4.40 -17.28
N THR A 240 15.14 -5.61 -17.78
CA THR A 240 16.42 -6.03 -18.37
C THR A 240 16.66 -5.28 -19.69
N LEU A 241 17.84 -4.67 -19.82
CA LEU A 241 18.18 -3.94 -21.04
C LEU A 241 18.57 -4.89 -22.18
N GLU A 242 18.08 -4.62 -23.39
CA GLU A 242 18.47 -5.38 -24.57
C GLU A 242 19.99 -5.26 -24.80
N GLY A 243 20.66 -6.39 -25.03
CA GLY A 243 22.10 -6.41 -25.30
C GLY A 243 23.01 -6.23 -24.07
N SER A 244 22.47 -6.06 -22.86
CA SER A 244 23.23 -5.90 -21.60
C SER A 244 22.67 -6.79 -20.48
N ASP A 245 23.47 -7.02 -19.44
CA ASP A 245 22.99 -7.61 -18.17
C ASP A 245 22.50 -6.55 -17.17
N SER A 246 22.63 -5.27 -17.52
CA SER A 246 22.15 -4.15 -16.70
C SER A 246 20.62 -4.03 -16.73
N LEU A 247 20.08 -3.44 -15.67
CA LEU A 247 18.66 -3.19 -15.48
C LEU A 247 18.35 -1.69 -15.59
N LEU A 248 17.32 -1.32 -16.35
CA LEU A 248 16.67 -0.03 -16.19
C LEU A 248 15.77 -0.12 -14.97
N ILE A 249 16.01 0.71 -13.95
CA ILE A 249 15.20 0.78 -12.74
C ILE A 249 14.51 2.14 -12.65
N THR A 250 13.27 2.14 -12.17
CA THR A 250 12.58 3.33 -11.70
C THR A 250 12.38 3.25 -10.19
N SER A 251 12.68 4.35 -9.50
CA SER A 251 12.69 4.41 -8.04
C SER A 251 12.14 5.75 -7.53
N LYS A 252 11.73 5.75 -6.26
CA LYS A 252 11.23 6.92 -5.53
C LYS A 252 11.86 6.99 -4.15
N SER A 253 11.76 8.14 -3.50
CA SER A 253 12.16 8.36 -2.11
C SER A 253 11.32 9.46 -1.47
N ARG A 254 11.46 9.70 -0.16
CA ARG A 254 10.77 10.80 0.54
C ARG A 254 11.05 12.19 -0.04
N ILE A 255 12.11 12.35 -0.84
CA ILE A 255 12.50 13.63 -1.44
C ILE A 255 12.45 13.66 -2.97
N GLU A 256 12.19 12.53 -3.63
CA GLU A 256 12.21 12.43 -5.09
C GLU A 256 11.04 11.57 -5.58
N SER A 257 10.21 12.16 -6.45
CA SER A 257 8.98 11.53 -6.95
C SER A 257 9.20 10.52 -8.06
N SER A 258 10.34 10.62 -8.76
CA SER A 258 10.78 9.63 -9.74
C SER A 258 12.27 9.82 -10.06
N SER A 259 13.00 8.71 -10.05
CA SER A 259 14.38 8.59 -10.52
C SER A 259 14.53 7.37 -11.41
N TYR A 260 15.11 7.58 -12.60
CA TYR A 260 15.43 6.55 -13.57
C TYR A 260 16.93 6.31 -13.58
N GLY A 261 17.35 5.06 -13.42
CA GLY A 261 18.75 4.67 -13.38
C GLY A 261 19.02 3.38 -14.15
N VAL A 262 20.27 3.19 -14.56
CA VAL A 262 20.77 1.91 -15.06
C VAL A 262 21.60 1.26 -13.96
N LEU A 263 21.11 0.15 -13.43
CA LEU A 263 21.77 -0.66 -12.41
C LEU A 263 22.57 -1.78 -13.08
N ASP A 264 23.84 -1.90 -12.69
CA ASP A 264 24.63 -3.10 -12.95
C ASP A 264 24.44 -4.07 -11.76
N PRO A 265 23.85 -5.26 -11.96
CA PRO A 265 23.51 -6.18 -10.87
C PRO A 265 24.72 -6.88 -10.22
N GLU A 266 25.90 -6.83 -10.85
CA GLU A 266 27.12 -7.44 -10.32
C GLU A 266 27.92 -6.43 -9.49
N THR A 267 28.11 -5.22 -10.03
CA THR A 267 28.83 -4.15 -9.33
C THR A 267 27.93 -3.39 -8.35
N LYS A 268 26.60 -3.52 -8.49
CA LYS A 268 25.55 -2.82 -7.72
C LYS A 268 25.58 -1.30 -7.90
N VAL A 269 26.26 -0.82 -8.94
CA VAL A 269 26.37 0.60 -9.26
C VAL A 269 25.16 1.03 -10.06
N VAL A 270 24.53 2.12 -9.64
CA VAL A 270 23.45 2.78 -10.38
C VAL A 270 23.99 4.02 -11.08
N LYS A 271 23.87 4.06 -12.40
CA LYS A 271 24.04 5.27 -13.20
C LYS A 271 22.69 5.96 -13.34
N VAL A 272 22.49 7.06 -12.63
CA VAL A 272 21.29 7.89 -12.77
C VAL A 272 21.22 8.49 -14.17
N ILE A 273 20.07 8.35 -14.81
CA ILE A 273 19.76 8.88 -16.15
C ILE A 273 18.91 10.14 -16.05
N SER A 274 17.87 10.10 -15.19
CA SER A 274 16.94 11.21 -15.01
C SER A 274 16.34 11.22 -13.61
N THR A 275 16.00 12.41 -13.13
CA THR A 275 15.38 12.66 -11.81
C THR A 275 14.39 13.80 -11.97
N SER A 276 13.20 13.70 -11.38
CA SER A 276 12.18 14.75 -11.51
C SER A 276 12.55 16.04 -10.78
N SER A 277 13.20 15.96 -9.62
CA SER A 277 13.48 17.11 -8.75
C SER A 277 14.97 17.30 -8.43
N LYS A 278 15.86 16.67 -9.21
CA LYS A 278 17.31 16.68 -9.00
C LYS A 278 17.68 16.16 -7.60
N ASN A 279 17.03 15.07 -7.18
CA ASN A 279 17.10 14.50 -5.84
C ASN A 279 16.67 15.50 -4.77
N GLY A 280 15.46 16.05 -4.91
CA GLY A 280 14.85 16.98 -3.96
C GLY A 280 15.30 18.44 -4.07
N LYS A 281 16.44 18.73 -4.71
CA LYS A 281 17.02 20.09 -4.77
C LYS A 281 16.09 21.15 -5.36
N THR A 282 15.24 20.79 -6.31
CA THR A 282 14.25 21.72 -6.88
C THR A 282 13.29 22.27 -5.82
N PHE A 283 13.02 21.49 -4.77
CA PHE A 283 12.15 21.85 -3.65
C PHE A 283 12.92 22.32 -2.42
N GLY A 284 14.25 22.50 -2.51
CA GLY A 284 15.11 22.77 -1.36
C GLY A 284 15.31 21.56 -0.43
N LEU A 285 14.94 20.35 -0.88
CA LEU A 285 15.07 19.13 -0.09
C LEU A 285 16.44 18.46 -0.31
N SER A 286 16.87 17.66 0.68
CA SER A 286 18.13 16.93 0.69
C SER A 286 17.98 15.56 1.36
N THR A 287 18.80 14.58 0.95
CA THR A 287 18.84 13.24 1.57
C THR A 287 19.22 13.30 3.04
N SER A 288 19.96 14.33 3.48
CA SER A 288 20.31 14.54 4.88
C SER A 288 19.11 14.81 5.80
N GLN A 289 17.95 15.19 5.25
CA GLN A 289 16.71 15.34 6.01
C GLN A 289 16.03 14.01 6.29
N ALA A 290 16.20 13.04 5.39
CA ALA A 290 15.55 11.74 5.44
C ALA A 290 16.42 10.79 6.29
N THR A 291 16.14 10.75 7.58
CA THR A 291 16.81 9.89 8.57
C THR A 291 15.87 8.77 9.04
N GLU A 292 16.33 7.96 9.98
CA GLU A 292 15.55 6.88 10.57
C GLU A 292 16.05 6.57 11.99
N ILE A 293 15.19 5.97 12.81
CA ILE A 293 15.50 5.54 14.18
C ILE A 293 14.94 4.14 14.44
N TRP A 294 15.58 3.44 15.37
CA TRP A 294 15.10 2.19 15.95
C TRP A 294 14.86 2.39 17.45
N TYR A 295 13.75 1.85 17.96
CA TYR A 295 13.37 1.99 19.36
C TYR A 295 12.74 0.69 19.88
N PRO A 296 12.83 0.40 21.19
CA PRO A 296 12.24 -0.83 21.75
C PRO A 296 10.73 -0.89 21.55
N GLY A 297 10.23 -1.94 20.91
CA GLY A 297 8.80 -2.22 20.73
C GLY A 297 8.17 -2.94 21.93
N SER A 298 6.85 -3.09 21.92
CA SER A 298 6.04 -3.72 22.97
C SER A 298 6.03 -5.24 22.91
N ALA A 299 6.22 -5.83 21.74
CA ALA A 299 6.17 -7.27 21.50
C ALA A 299 7.54 -7.98 21.52
N GLY A 300 8.58 -7.32 22.04
CA GLY A 300 9.90 -7.94 22.27
C GLY A 300 10.90 -7.82 21.11
N TYR A 301 10.58 -7.03 20.09
CA TYR A 301 11.49 -6.61 19.03
C TYR A 301 11.60 -5.08 18.98
N ASP A 302 12.65 -4.57 18.34
CA ASP A 302 12.80 -3.15 18.06
C ASP A 302 11.93 -2.75 16.87
N ASN A 303 11.24 -1.63 16.98
CA ASN A 303 10.46 -1.03 15.90
C ASN A 303 11.28 0.04 15.18
N HIS A 304 10.94 0.22 13.91
CA HIS A 304 11.57 1.20 13.04
C HIS A 304 10.67 2.43 12.85
N ALA A 305 11.26 3.62 12.75
CA ALA A 305 10.56 4.81 12.29
C ALA A 305 11.41 5.57 11.29
N LEU A 306 10.79 5.97 10.18
CA LEU A 306 11.38 6.92 9.26
C LEU A 306 11.21 8.33 9.85
N VAL A 307 12.22 9.19 9.68
CA VAL A 307 12.22 10.54 10.23
C VAL A 307 12.56 11.53 9.12
N MET A 308 11.79 12.61 9.03
CA MET A 308 12.05 13.73 8.13
C MET A 308 12.32 15.00 8.94
N LEU A 309 13.53 15.54 8.78
CA LEU A 309 14.00 16.76 9.44
C LEU A 309 13.70 18.00 8.57
N PRO A 310 13.48 19.18 9.17
CA PRO A 310 13.36 20.43 8.40
C PRO A 310 14.61 20.72 7.57
N SER A 311 14.45 21.39 6.41
CA SER A 311 15.58 21.79 5.55
C SER A 311 16.57 22.73 6.26
N HIS A 312 16.08 23.47 7.25
CA HIS A 312 16.81 24.40 8.10
C HIS A 312 17.12 23.80 9.50
N PHE A 313 17.21 22.47 9.59
CA PHE A 313 17.45 21.77 10.85
C PHE A 313 18.77 22.20 11.53
N ASP A 314 18.66 22.52 12.81
CA ASP A 314 19.75 22.85 13.71
C ASP A 314 19.60 21.99 14.97
N LYS A 315 20.53 21.05 15.16
CA LYS A 315 20.52 20.12 16.29
C LYS A 315 20.58 20.79 17.67
N SER A 316 20.91 22.08 17.75
CA SER A 316 20.91 22.85 19.01
C SER A 316 19.52 23.40 19.39
N LYS A 317 18.55 23.33 18.47
CA LYS A 317 17.18 23.78 18.67
C LYS A 317 16.24 22.60 18.92
N LYS A 318 15.08 22.91 19.50
CA LYS A 318 13.97 21.97 19.65
C LYS A 318 12.83 22.29 18.69
N TYR A 319 12.27 21.26 18.09
CA TYR A 319 11.24 21.34 17.05
C TYR A 319 10.01 20.54 17.48
N PRO A 320 8.79 21.04 17.26
CA PRO A 320 7.56 20.29 17.51
C PRO A 320 7.55 18.92 16.82
N LEU A 321 6.96 17.91 17.47
CA LEU A 321 6.79 16.58 16.88
C LEU A 321 5.52 16.50 16.02
N ALA A 322 5.64 15.99 14.80
CA ALA A 322 4.50 15.46 14.04
C ALA A 322 4.61 13.93 13.94
N LEU A 323 3.79 13.20 14.69
CA LEU A 323 3.73 11.74 14.64
C LEU A 323 2.72 11.30 13.57
N LEU A 324 3.22 10.74 12.47
CA LEU A 324 2.40 10.36 11.31
C LEU A 324 2.17 8.85 11.33
N ILE A 325 0.93 8.42 11.54
CA ILE A 325 0.55 7.00 11.70
C ILE A 325 -0.03 6.48 10.37
N HIS A 326 0.58 5.44 9.80
CA HIS A 326 0.17 4.90 8.51
C HIS A 326 -1.18 4.16 8.57
N GLY A 327 -1.85 4.07 7.41
CA GLY A 327 -3.01 3.20 7.21
C GLY A 327 -2.62 1.73 7.02
N GLY A 328 -3.59 0.82 6.88
CA GLY A 328 -3.35 -0.62 6.86
C GLY A 328 -4.50 -1.35 7.57
N PRO A 329 -4.23 -2.17 8.61
CA PRO A 329 -3.06 -2.09 9.48
C PRO A 329 -1.77 -2.66 8.92
N GLN A 330 -1.84 -3.69 8.08
CA GLN A 330 -0.65 -4.36 7.55
C GLN A 330 -0.10 -3.64 6.31
N SER A 331 0.48 -2.47 6.54
CA SER A 331 1.26 -1.69 5.58
C SER A 331 2.45 -1.06 6.28
N ALA A 332 3.20 -0.18 5.64
CA ALA A 332 4.32 0.51 6.27
C ALA A 332 4.49 1.91 5.68
N TRP A 333 5.06 2.80 6.48
CA TRP A 333 5.81 3.92 5.95
C TRP A 333 7.08 3.41 5.28
N THR A 334 7.24 3.80 4.01
CA THR A 334 8.41 3.49 3.20
C THR A 334 9.16 4.75 2.77
N ASP A 335 10.39 4.58 2.31
CA ASP A 335 11.15 5.61 1.61
C ASP A 335 10.57 5.82 0.21
N ASP A 336 9.44 6.51 0.18
CA ASP A 336 8.61 6.72 -1.01
C ASP A 336 8.07 8.15 -1.05
N TRP A 337 7.55 8.52 -2.22
CA TRP A 337 6.97 9.82 -2.49
C TRP A 337 5.45 9.73 -2.65
N SER A 338 4.75 10.60 -1.94
CA SER A 338 3.30 10.77 -2.07
C SER A 338 2.96 12.24 -2.27
N THR A 339 1.88 12.53 -2.99
CA THR A 339 1.25 13.87 -3.00
C THR A 339 0.16 14.00 -1.95
N ARG A 340 -0.17 12.92 -1.22
CA ARG A 340 -1.19 12.90 -0.15
C ARG A 340 -0.55 13.05 1.22
N TRP A 341 0.38 12.15 1.54
CA TRP A 341 0.99 12.00 2.86
C TRP A 341 2.51 11.99 2.72
N ASN A 342 3.11 13.16 2.50
CA ASN A 342 4.57 13.31 2.41
C ASN A 342 5.12 13.93 3.70
N PRO A 343 5.99 13.22 4.46
CA PRO A 343 6.61 13.74 5.68
C PRO A 343 7.39 15.04 5.47
N ALA A 344 7.93 15.28 4.26
CA ALA A 344 8.63 16.52 3.91
C ALA A 344 7.76 17.76 4.09
N ILE A 345 6.46 17.66 3.79
CA ILE A 345 5.54 18.80 3.94
C ILE A 345 5.47 19.25 5.39
N PHE A 346 5.34 18.30 6.33
CA PHE A 346 5.32 18.60 7.76
C PHE A 346 6.68 19.06 8.27
N ALA A 347 7.77 18.46 7.79
CA ALA A 347 9.11 18.88 8.15
C ALA A 347 9.39 20.34 7.74
N GLU A 348 8.95 20.74 6.55
CA GLU A 348 9.11 22.12 6.05
C GLU A 348 8.19 23.13 6.76
N GLN A 349 7.20 22.69 7.54
CA GLN A 349 6.47 23.55 8.47
C GLN A 349 7.21 23.74 9.81
N GLY A 350 8.37 23.10 9.99
CA GLY A 350 9.17 23.20 11.21
C GLY A 350 8.96 22.06 12.21
N TYR A 351 8.30 20.97 11.82
CA TYR A 351 8.19 19.77 12.67
C TYR A 351 9.38 18.82 12.48
N ILE A 352 9.67 18.00 13.49
CA ILE A 352 10.28 16.69 13.26
C ILE A 352 9.14 15.74 12.90
N ALA A 353 9.06 15.33 11.64
CA ALA A 353 8.05 14.38 11.20
C ALA A 353 8.56 12.95 11.41
N VAL A 354 7.88 12.19 12.27
CA VAL A 354 8.24 10.81 12.60
C VAL A 354 7.14 9.87 12.13
N CYS A 355 7.56 8.87 11.37
CA CYS A 355 6.72 7.91 10.67
C CYS A 355 7.01 6.50 11.22
N PRO A 356 6.45 6.13 12.40
CA PRO A 356 6.67 4.82 12.99
C PRO A 356 6.03 3.70 12.17
N ASN A 357 6.69 2.56 12.15
CA ASN A 357 6.20 1.27 11.67
C ASN A 357 6.00 0.35 12.89
N PRO A 358 4.85 0.44 13.59
CA PRO A 358 4.55 -0.38 14.76
C PRO A 358 4.32 -1.86 14.40
N THR A 359 4.04 -2.68 15.40
CA THR A 359 3.55 -4.07 15.24
C THR A 359 2.42 -4.13 14.21
N GLY A 360 2.50 -5.09 13.29
CA GLY A 360 1.61 -5.21 12.13
C GLY A 360 2.21 -4.67 10.84
N SER A 361 3.22 -3.80 10.88
CA SER A 361 3.79 -3.21 9.67
C SER A 361 4.50 -4.22 8.76
N THR A 362 4.40 -4.01 7.44
CA THR A 362 5.13 -4.81 6.45
C THR A 362 6.63 -4.53 6.45
N GLY A 363 7.43 -5.44 5.87
CA GLY A 363 8.88 -5.26 5.73
C GLY A 363 9.74 -5.65 6.94
N TYR A 364 9.14 -6.20 8.01
CA TYR A 364 9.81 -6.65 9.24
C TYR A 364 9.62 -8.15 9.56
N GLY A 365 9.10 -8.91 8.59
CA GLY A 365 8.85 -10.37 8.70
C GLY A 365 7.40 -10.72 9.02
N GLN A 366 6.96 -11.93 8.66
CA GLN A 366 5.54 -12.31 8.75
C GLN A 366 5.03 -12.33 10.20
N ALA A 367 5.85 -12.75 11.15
CA ALA A 367 5.45 -12.77 12.56
C ALA A 367 5.14 -11.36 13.11
N HIS A 368 5.85 -10.34 12.63
CA HIS A 368 5.58 -8.94 12.98
C HIS A 368 4.24 -8.47 12.40
N ILE A 369 3.94 -8.88 11.17
CA ILE A 369 2.67 -8.59 10.47
C ILE A 369 1.50 -9.28 11.18
N ASP A 370 1.63 -10.57 11.50
CA ASP A 370 0.57 -11.39 12.10
C ASP A 370 0.19 -10.93 13.52
N ALA A 371 1.14 -10.35 14.26
CA ALA A 371 0.98 -9.97 15.66
C ALA A 371 -0.10 -8.90 15.91
N ILE A 372 -0.58 -8.21 14.86
CA ILE A 372 -1.68 -7.25 14.97
C ILE A 372 -3.08 -7.89 14.95
N ALA A 373 -3.21 -9.09 14.39
CA ALA A 373 -4.50 -9.77 14.30
C ALA A 373 -5.05 -10.01 15.71
N ASN A 374 -6.31 -9.66 15.96
CA ASN A 374 -6.97 -9.66 17.26
C ASN A 374 -6.41 -8.66 18.29
N HIS A 375 -5.55 -7.73 17.87
CA HIS A 375 -4.76 -6.84 18.74
C HIS A 375 -4.66 -5.40 18.23
N TRP A 376 -5.62 -4.91 17.43
CA TRP A 376 -5.59 -3.57 16.82
C TRP A 376 -5.24 -2.41 17.77
N GLY A 377 -5.85 -2.36 18.96
CA GLY A 377 -5.57 -1.35 19.99
C GLY A 377 -4.52 -1.76 21.03
N GLY A 378 -3.87 -2.92 20.84
CA GLY A 378 -2.91 -3.52 21.76
C GLY A 378 -1.47 -3.12 21.44
N ALA A 379 -0.66 -4.09 21.01
CA ALA A 379 0.77 -3.87 20.70
C ALA A 379 1.04 -2.67 19.78
N PRO A 380 0.27 -2.42 18.70
CA PRO A 380 0.51 -1.26 17.85
C PRO A 380 0.35 0.09 18.58
N TYR A 381 -0.62 0.21 19.49
CA TYR A 381 -0.78 1.40 20.32
C TYR A 381 0.37 1.56 21.30
N GLU A 382 0.75 0.48 22.00
CA GLU A 382 1.87 0.49 22.96
C GLU A 382 3.20 0.82 22.27
N ASP A 383 3.38 0.40 21.02
CA ASP A 383 4.53 0.77 20.20
C ASP A 383 4.59 2.28 19.91
N LEU A 384 3.45 2.92 19.65
CA LEU A 384 3.38 4.38 19.48
C LEU A 384 3.66 5.11 20.79
N VAL A 385 3.20 4.57 21.93
CA VAL A 385 3.55 5.09 23.27
C VAL A 385 5.06 5.02 23.48
N LYS A 386 5.68 3.88 23.17
CA LYS A 386 7.14 3.70 23.29
C LYS A 386 7.93 4.58 22.33
N CYS A 387 7.44 4.78 21.11
CA CYS A 387 8.02 5.72 20.16
C CYS A 387 8.02 7.14 20.73
N PHE A 388 6.88 7.60 21.26
CA PHE A 388 6.75 8.92 21.88
C PHE A 388 7.70 9.10 23.06
N GLU A 389 7.76 8.14 23.97
CA GLU A 389 8.66 8.19 25.14
C GLU A 389 10.13 8.09 24.73
N TYR A 390 10.47 7.32 23.69
CA TYR A 390 11.84 7.27 23.16
C TYR A 390 12.27 8.64 22.63
N LEU A 391 11.44 9.26 21.79
CA LEU A 391 11.70 10.60 21.24
C LEU A 391 11.90 11.63 22.36
N LYS A 392 11.01 11.62 23.35
CA LYS A 392 11.06 12.52 24.51
C LYS A 392 12.34 12.39 25.33
N ASN A 393 12.79 11.16 25.58
CA ASN A 393 13.86 10.89 26.53
C ASN A 393 15.25 10.78 25.87
N HIS A 394 15.32 10.55 24.55
CA HIS A 394 16.58 10.24 23.86
C HIS A 394 16.86 11.10 22.63
N VAL A 395 15.92 11.94 22.19
CA VAL A 395 16.11 12.79 21.01
C VAL A 395 15.98 14.27 21.38
N ASP A 396 17.12 14.87 21.73
CA ASP A 396 17.19 16.20 22.36
C ASP A 396 16.53 17.33 21.55
N TYR A 397 16.54 17.23 20.22
CA TYR A 397 15.98 18.23 19.31
C TYR A 397 14.46 18.07 19.08
N VAL A 398 13.80 17.08 19.69
CA VAL A 398 12.35 16.90 19.63
C VAL A 398 11.67 17.57 20.82
N ASP A 399 10.65 18.36 20.54
CA ASP A 399 9.76 18.97 21.53
C ASP A 399 8.43 18.24 21.58
N THR A 400 8.32 17.32 22.54
CA THR A 400 7.09 16.57 22.77
C THR A 400 5.98 17.38 23.45
N ASP A 401 6.29 18.54 24.05
CA ASP A 401 5.28 19.42 24.63
C ASP A 401 4.50 20.20 23.56
N ARG A 402 4.97 20.19 22.31
CA ARG A 402 4.30 20.75 21.14
C ARG A 402 3.92 19.69 20.11
N ALA A 403 3.76 18.43 20.55
CA ALA A 403 3.48 17.31 19.66
C ALA A 403 2.06 17.32 19.06
N VAL A 404 1.93 16.84 17.83
CA VAL A 404 0.67 16.52 17.15
C VAL A 404 0.72 15.11 16.57
N ALA A 405 -0.44 14.48 16.41
CA ALA A 405 -0.53 13.16 15.76
C ALA A 405 -1.57 13.17 14.63
N LEU A 406 -1.24 12.51 13.54
CA LEU A 406 -2.04 12.47 12.33
C LEU A 406 -2.08 11.06 11.77
N GLY A 407 -3.22 10.60 11.28
CA GLY A 407 -3.33 9.28 10.66
C GLY A 407 -4.53 9.16 9.74
N ALA A 408 -4.42 8.24 8.78
CA ALA A 408 -5.49 7.90 7.84
C ALA A 408 -5.86 6.42 7.87
N SER A 409 -7.11 6.07 7.56
CA SER A 409 -7.56 4.66 7.51
C SER A 409 -7.34 3.96 8.87
N TYR A 410 -6.62 2.83 8.94
CA TYR A 410 -6.18 2.27 10.23
C TYR A 410 -5.39 3.28 11.11
N GLY A 411 -4.59 4.16 10.52
CA GLY A 411 -3.97 5.26 11.25
C GLY A 411 -5.00 6.23 11.83
N GLY A 412 -6.12 6.45 11.14
CA GLY A 412 -7.26 7.22 11.64
C GLY A 412 -8.03 6.49 12.75
N TYR A 413 -8.20 5.16 12.64
CA TYR A 413 -8.64 4.31 13.76
C TYR A 413 -7.75 4.52 14.98
N MET A 414 -6.42 4.47 14.81
CA MET A 414 -5.47 4.63 15.89
C MET A 414 -5.53 6.04 16.49
N ILE A 415 -5.80 7.08 15.69
CA ILE A 415 -6.06 8.43 16.21
C ILE A 415 -7.30 8.45 17.12
N ASN A 416 -8.38 7.79 16.72
CA ASN A 416 -9.59 7.68 17.55
C ASN A 416 -9.35 6.87 18.83
N TRP A 417 -8.54 5.81 18.74
CA TRP A 417 -8.10 5.04 19.90
C TRP A 417 -7.25 5.91 20.85
N ILE A 418 -6.24 6.60 20.33
CA ILE A 418 -5.38 7.56 21.06
C ILE A 418 -6.21 8.62 21.78
N GLN A 419 -7.22 9.19 21.12
CA GLN A 419 -8.12 10.20 21.71
C GLN A 419 -8.84 9.71 22.98
N GLY A 420 -9.10 8.40 23.08
CA GLY A 420 -9.72 7.77 24.24
C GLY A 420 -8.77 7.38 25.38
N HIS A 421 -7.45 7.49 25.16
CA HIS A 421 -6.40 6.93 26.03
C HIS A 421 -5.33 7.96 26.42
N ASP A 422 -4.43 7.60 27.33
CA ASP A 422 -3.44 8.50 27.95
C ASP A 422 -2.52 9.20 26.93
N LEU A 423 -2.13 8.51 25.86
CA LEU A 423 -1.28 9.10 24.82
C LEU A 423 -1.97 10.31 24.15
N GLY A 424 -3.30 10.31 24.02
CA GLY A 424 -4.05 11.41 23.43
C GLY A 424 -3.85 12.73 24.15
N ARG A 425 -3.63 12.68 25.48
CA ARG A 425 -3.37 13.86 26.31
C ARG A 425 -1.97 14.43 26.18
N LYS A 426 -1.06 13.71 25.51
CA LYS A 426 0.29 14.18 25.20
C LYS A 426 0.33 15.05 23.94
N PHE A 427 -0.66 14.94 23.06
CA PHE A 427 -0.75 15.73 21.85
C PHE A 427 -1.55 17.01 22.06
N LYS A 428 -1.20 18.06 21.30
CA LYS A 428 -1.93 19.33 21.25
C LYS A 428 -3.07 19.33 20.24
N ALA A 429 -2.92 18.55 19.18
CA ALA A 429 -3.95 18.32 18.18
C ALA A 429 -3.81 16.94 17.56
N LEU A 430 -4.97 16.42 17.15
CA LEU A 430 -5.11 15.19 16.39
C LEU A 430 -5.71 15.48 15.01
N VAL A 431 -5.32 14.69 14.00
CA VAL A 431 -5.94 14.69 12.68
C VAL A 431 -6.32 13.26 12.31
N CYS A 432 -7.62 13.02 12.12
CA CYS A 432 -8.17 11.73 11.73
C CYS A 432 -8.74 11.86 10.31
N HIS A 433 -8.20 11.10 9.36
CA HIS A 433 -8.64 11.08 7.96
C HIS A 433 -9.20 9.70 7.62
N ASP A 434 -10.49 9.61 7.28
CA ASP A 434 -11.17 8.35 6.94
C ASP A 434 -10.86 7.25 7.99
N GLY A 435 -11.06 7.56 9.27
CA GLY A 435 -10.72 6.67 10.38
C GLY A 435 -11.92 5.90 10.90
N VAL A 436 -11.70 4.65 11.31
CA VAL A 436 -12.76 3.82 11.94
C VAL A 436 -13.16 4.44 13.27
N PHE A 437 -14.44 4.79 13.43
CA PHE A 437 -14.99 5.29 14.68
C PHE A 437 -15.49 4.13 15.56
N SER A 438 -16.13 3.13 14.96
CA SER A 438 -16.49 1.87 15.64
C SER A 438 -16.03 0.65 14.86
N THR A 439 -15.38 -0.30 15.53
CA THR A 439 -14.95 -1.57 14.90
C THR A 439 -16.14 -2.41 14.43
N GLN A 440 -17.32 -2.27 15.04
CA GLN A 440 -18.53 -2.95 14.58
C GLN A 440 -18.97 -2.49 13.18
N ASN A 441 -18.72 -1.22 12.85
CA ASN A 441 -19.01 -0.66 11.54
C ASN A 441 -18.08 -1.20 10.44
N GLN A 442 -17.03 -1.97 10.77
CA GLN A 442 -16.23 -2.66 9.74
C GLN A 442 -17.07 -3.60 8.87
N TRP A 443 -18.24 -4.05 9.34
CA TRP A 443 -19.19 -4.82 8.52
C TRP A 443 -19.92 -4.02 7.45
N SER A 444 -19.73 -2.70 7.42
CA SER A 444 -20.19 -1.83 6.33
C SER A 444 -19.16 -1.71 5.19
N THR A 445 -17.95 -2.25 5.38
CA THR A 445 -16.96 -2.39 4.33
C THR A 445 -17.38 -3.44 3.31
N GLU A 446 -16.69 -3.46 2.18
CA GLU A 446 -16.97 -4.36 1.08
C GLU A 446 -16.08 -5.64 1.14
N GLU A 447 -14.85 -5.51 1.63
CA GLU A 447 -13.85 -6.56 1.86
C GLU A 447 -14.02 -7.22 3.24
N LEU A 448 -15.07 -8.03 3.41
CA LEU A 448 -15.38 -8.74 4.66
C LEU A 448 -14.31 -9.75 5.14
N PHE A 449 -13.44 -10.25 4.25
CA PHE A 449 -12.32 -11.13 4.65
C PHE A 449 -11.41 -10.45 5.67
N PHE A 450 -11.29 -9.12 5.59
CA PHE A 450 -10.42 -8.34 6.43
C PHE A 450 -10.88 -8.30 7.89
N PRO A 451 -12.10 -7.83 8.23
CA PRO A 451 -12.57 -7.89 9.61
C PRO A 451 -12.75 -9.33 10.11
N GLU A 452 -13.10 -10.29 9.24
CA GLU A 452 -13.18 -11.71 9.63
C GLU A 452 -11.83 -12.26 10.09
N HIS A 453 -10.72 -11.86 9.46
CA HIS A 453 -9.38 -12.26 9.88
C HIS A 453 -8.91 -11.48 11.12
N ASP A 454 -8.93 -10.14 11.04
CA ASP A 454 -8.31 -9.25 12.03
C ASP A 454 -9.06 -9.22 13.38
N PHE A 455 -10.33 -9.60 13.41
CA PHE A 455 -11.10 -9.77 14.65
C PHE A 455 -11.43 -11.23 14.95
N GLY A 456 -10.78 -12.20 14.28
CA GLY A 456 -10.83 -13.62 14.64
C GLY A 456 -12.21 -14.26 14.49
N GLY A 457 -12.97 -13.85 13.47
CA GLY A 457 -14.27 -14.42 13.14
C GLY A 457 -15.30 -13.37 12.73
N THR A 458 -16.53 -13.85 12.52
CA THR A 458 -17.63 -12.96 12.12
C THR A 458 -18.14 -12.12 13.29
N LEU A 459 -18.83 -11.00 13.02
CA LEU A 459 -19.37 -10.13 14.07
C LEU A 459 -20.31 -10.85 15.04
N TRP A 460 -21.11 -11.80 14.56
CA TRP A 460 -22.07 -12.54 15.40
C TRP A 460 -21.45 -13.72 16.14
N GLU A 461 -20.34 -14.28 15.66
CA GLU A 461 -19.61 -15.37 16.33
C GLU A 461 -18.58 -14.84 17.33
N ASN A 462 -17.90 -13.73 17.04
CA ASN A 462 -16.86 -13.14 17.88
C ASN A 462 -17.06 -11.65 18.17
N ARG A 463 -18.29 -11.24 18.53
CA ARG A 463 -18.60 -9.83 18.83
C ARG A 463 -17.63 -9.19 19.84
N ALA A 464 -17.22 -9.94 20.85
CA ALA A 464 -16.29 -9.48 21.88
C ALA A 464 -14.92 -9.09 21.30
N GLY A 465 -14.46 -9.76 20.24
CA GLY A 465 -13.22 -9.42 19.53
C GLY A 465 -13.28 -8.02 18.89
N TYR A 466 -14.42 -7.68 18.29
CA TYR A 466 -14.67 -6.34 17.74
C TYR A 466 -14.76 -5.30 18.86
N GLU A 467 -15.57 -5.55 19.90
CA GLU A 467 -15.82 -4.60 20.99
C GLU A 467 -14.57 -4.26 21.81
N LYS A 468 -13.67 -5.24 22.03
CA LYS A 468 -12.46 -5.07 22.84
C LYS A 468 -11.58 -3.89 22.37
N TRP A 469 -11.57 -3.62 21.08
CA TRP A 469 -10.73 -2.62 20.45
C TRP A 469 -11.54 -1.50 19.78
N ASP A 470 -12.79 -1.31 20.21
CA ASP A 470 -13.72 -0.32 19.64
C ASP A 470 -13.48 1.09 20.25
N PRO A 471 -13.02 2.09 19.46
CA PRO A 471 -12.76 3.44 19.97
C PRO A 471 -14.02 4.14 20.49
N SER A 472 -15.19 3.79 19.96
CA SER A 472 -16.47 4.41 20.34
C SER A 472 -16.83 4.18 21.82
N LEU A 473 -16.30 3.11 22.42
CA LEU A 473 -16.47 2.80 23.85
C LEU A 473 -15.69 3.74 24.78
N HIS A 474 -14.72 4.50 24.24
CA HIS A 474 -13.86 5.41 24.99
C HIS A 474 -14.15 6.89 24.74
N THR A 475 -15.26 7.19 24.06
CA THR A 475 -15.72 8.56 23.78
C THR A 475 -15.91 9.40 25.04
N GLY A 476 -16.15 8.76 26.19
CA GLY A 476 -16.15 9.34 27.53
C GLY A 476 -14.90 10.12 27.92
N ASN A 477 -13.75 9.82 27.31
CA ASN A 477 -12.44 10.38 27.65
C ASN A 477 -11.94 11.46 26.67
N TRP A 478 -12.62 11.61 25.53
CA TRP A 478 -12.17 12.48 24.45
C TRP A 478 -12.05 13.93 24.91
N SER A 479 -10.89 14.54 24.68
CA SER A 479 -10.56 15.87 25.19
C SER A 479 -9.49 16.64 24.41
N THR A 480 -8.77 16.00 23.49
CA THR A 480 -7.74 16.64 22.66
C THR A 480 -8.39 17.24 21.41
N PRO A 481 -8.03 18.48 20.98
CA PRO A 481 -8.55 19.04 19.73
C PRO A 481 -8.34 18.11 18.54
N GLN A 482 -9.39 17.87 17.75
CA GLN A 482 -9.33 16.94 16.62
C GLN A 482 -9.93 17.49 15.32
N LEU A 483 -9.15 17.44 14.24
CA LEU A 483 -9.62 17.63 12.87
C LEU A 483 -10.09 16.28 12.31
N VAL A 484 -11.30 16.29 11.75
CA VAL A 484 -11.91 15.16 11.05
C VAL A 484 -11.90 15.46 9.55
N ILE A 485 -11.36 14.54 8.76
CA ILE A 485 -11.56 14.50 7.31
C ILE A 485 -12.28 13.20 6.96
N HIS A 486 -13.42 13.27 6.27
CA HIS A 486 -14.13 12.09 5.76
C HIS A 486 -14.92 12.41 4.51
N ASN A 487 -14.78 11.62 3.43
CA ASN A 487 -15.37 11.92 2.11
C ASN A 487 -16.64 11.09 1.78
N GLU A 488 -17.50 11.59 0.88
CA GLU A 488 -18.79 10.92 0.58
C GLU A 488 -18.67 9.66 -0.29
N LEU A 489 -17.64 9.55 -1.15
CA LEU A 489 -17.42 8.36 -1.98
C LEU A 489 -16.49 7.34 -1.30
N ASP A 490 -16.20 7.49 -0.01
CA ASP A 490 -15.51 6.44 0.74
C ASP A 490 -16.48 5.27 1.01
N TYR A 491 -16.34 4.21 0.23
CA TYR A 491 -17.11 2.98 0.42
C TYR A 491 -16.36 1.93 1.24
N ARG A 492 -15.08 2.14 1.55
CA ARG A 492 -14.34 1.27 2.48
C ARG A 492 -14.75 1.55 3.91
N LEU A 493 -14.83 2.83 4.27
CA LEU A 493 -15.34 3.34 5.53
C LEU A 493 -16.43 4.38 5.25
N PRO A 494 -17.71 4.05 5.43
CA PRO A 494 -18.78 4.99 5.12
C PRO A 494 -18.69 6.29 5.91
N ILE A 495 -19.14 7.38 5.29
CA ILE A 495 -19.19 8.74 5.86
C ILE A 495 -19.83 8.82 7.26
N SER A 496 -20.67 7.85 7.64
CA SER A 496 -21.24 7.75 8.98
C SER A 496 -20.18 7.66 10.08
N GLU A 497 -19.01 7.07 9.82
CA GLU A 497 -17.90 6.98 10.78
C GLU A 497 -17.37 8.37 11.14
N GLY A 498 -17.03 9.19 10.12
CA GLY A 498 -16.57 10.56 10.30
C GLY A 498 -17.62 11.47 10.93
N LEU A 499 -18.89 11.34 10.54
CA LEU A 499 -19.99 12.11 11.13
C LEU A 499 -20.24 11.75 12.60
N ALA A 500 -20.20 10.46 12.95
CA ALA A 500 -20.36 10.02 14.34
C ALA A 500 -19.24 10.57 15.24
N MET A 501 -17.99 10.46 14.78
CA MET A 501 -16.83 11.05 15.44
C MET A 501 -16.98 12.57 15.65
N PHE A 502 -17.33 13.31 14.59
CA PHE A 502 -17.49 14.77 14.68
C PHE A 502 -18.61 15.17 15.65
N ASN A 503 -19.75 14.47 15.62
CA ASN A 503 -20.87 14.70 16.53
C ASN A 503 -20.48 14.48 17.99
N VAL A 504 -19.72 13.42 18.30
CA VAL A 504 -19.22 13.16 19.66
C VAL A 504 -18.32 14.30 20.12
N LEU A 505 -17.36 14.73 19.29
CA LEU A 505 -16.45 15.82 19.63
C LEU A 505 -17.22 17.12 19.92
N GLN A 506 -18.18 17.47 19.05
CA GLN A 506 -19.00 18.67 19.20
C GLN A 506 -19.90 18.60 20.44
N ALA A 507 -20.58 17.47 20.68
CA ALA A 507 -21.45 17.29 21.83
C ALA A 507 -20.70 17.31 23.18
N ARG A 508 -19.40 16.99 23.16
CA ARG A 508 -18.50 17.07 24.32
C ARG A 508 -17.79 18.42 24.45
N GLU A 509 -18.06 19.36 23.56
CA GLU A 509 -17.39 20.67 23.50
C GLU A 509 -15.87 20.56 23.33
N VAL A 510 -15.40 19.47 22.72
CA VAL A 510 -13.98 19.32 22.33
C VAL A 510 -13.76 20.12 21.04
N PRO A 511 -12.75 21.02 20.97
CA PRO A 511 -12.49 21.78 19.75
C PRO A 511 -12.29 20.85 18.55
N SER A 512 -13.16 20.96 17.55
CA SER A 512 -13.09 20.10 16.37
C SER A 512 -13.54 20.82 15.10
N LYS A 513 -13.15 20.24 13.96
CA LYS A 513 -13.52 20.69 12.63
C LYS A 513 -13.75 19.47 11.73
N LEU A 514 -14.74 19.55 10.85
CA LEU A 514 -14.99 18.56 9.79
C LEU A 514 -14.61 19.17 8.43
N VAL A 515 -13.85 18.42 7.65
CA VAL A 515 -13.57 18.68 6.23
C VAL A 515 -14.08 17.48 5.45
N MET A 516 -14.86 17.72 4.40
CA MET A 516 -15.44 16.66 3.59
C MET A 516 -15.41 17.10 2.12
N PHE A 517 -14.99 16.20 1.25
CA PHE A 517 -15.03 16.38 -0.20
C PHE A 517 -16.08 15.42 -0.78
N PRO A 518 -17.21 15.93 -1.33
CA PRO A 518 -18.30 15.06 -1.81
C PRO A 518 -17.91 14.19 -3.00
N ASP A 519 -16.84 14.57 -3.70
CA ASP A 519 -16.41 14.00 -4.97
C ASP A 519 -15.05 13.29 -4.89
N GLU A 520 -14.59 13.00 -3.67
CA GLU A 520 -13.41 12.21 -3.35
C GLU A 520 -13.81 10.90 -2.67
N ASN A 521 -12.93 9.91 -2.74
CA ASN A 521 -13.13 8.60 -2.14
C ASN A 521 -12.39 8.46 -0.80
N HIS A 522 -12.00 7.24 -0.42
CA HIS A 522 -11.13 6.95 0.74
C HIS A 522 -9.76 7.67 0.72
N TRP A 523 -9.47 8.41 -0.35
CA TRP A 523 -8.35 9.32 -0.48
C TRP A 523 -8.83 10.67 -1.03
N VAL A 524 -8.02 11.71 -0.82
CA VAL A 524 -8.17 12.99 -1.52
C VAL A 524 -7.17 13.02 -2.67
N LEU A 525 -7.66 12.89 -3.90
CA LEU A 525 -6.84 12.69 -5.10
C LEU A 525 -6.80 13.89 -6.03
N LYS A 526 -7.89 14.67 -6.12
CA LYS A 526 -7.93 15.81 -7.05
C LYS A 526 -6.96 16.90 -6.58
N PRO A 527 -6.19 17.51 -7.50
CA PRO A 527 -5.16 18.48 -7.12
C PRO A 527 -5.67 19.64 -6.25
N GLU A 528 -6.79 20.25 -6.62
CA GLU A 528 -7.37 21.39 -5.87
C GLU A 528 -7.92 20.97 -4.50
N ASN A 529 -8.55 19.80 -4.41
CA ASN A 529 -9.01 19.25 -3.14
C ASN A 529 -7.81 18.90 -2.24
N SER A 530 -6.72 18.38 -2.80
CA SER A 530 -5.47 18.13 -2.08
C SER A 530 -4.88 19.42 -1.51
N LEU A 531 -4.89 20.54 -2.25
CA LEU A 531 -4.44 21.83 -1.72
C LEU A 531 -5.29 22.30 -0.52
N VAL A 532 -6.62 22.15 -0.61
CA VAL A 532 -7.52 22.45 0.52
C VAL A 532 -7.21 21.53 1.69
N TRP A 533 -7.06 20.22 1.46
CA TRP A 533 -6.73 19.25 2.50
C TRP A 533 -5.46 19.64 3.24
N HIS A 534 -4.36 19.91 2.52
CA HIS A 534 -3.10 20.32 3.13
C HIS A 534 -3.25 21.62 3.92
N ARG A 535 -3.92 22.63 3.35
CA ARG A 535 -4.17 23.90 4.04
C ARG A 535 -4.92 23.70 5.36
N GLU A 536 -6.00 22.92 5.35
CA GLU A 536 -6.80 22.70 6.56
C GLU A 536 -6.05 21.90 7.61
N VAL A 537 -5.28 20.88 7.20
CA VAL A 537 -4.43 20.08 8.09
C VAL A 537 -3.34 20.95 8.72
N LEU A 538 -2.56 21.67 7.91
CA LEU A 538 -1.45 22.50 8.38
C LEU A 538 -1.93 23.63 9.30
N ASN A 539 -3.00 24.34 8.91
CA ASN A 539 -3.60 25.38 9.75
C ASN A 539 -4.06 24.83 11.11
N TRP A 540 -4.63 23.62 11.12
CA TRP A 540 -5.08 22.99 12.36
C TRP A 540 -3.90 22.66 13.29
N ILE A 541 -2.90 21.94 12.79
CA ILE A 541 -1.78 21.50 13.62
C ILE A 541 -0.91 22.69 14.06
N ASN A 542 -0.65 23.67 13.17
CA ASN A 542 0.19 24.84 13.49
C ASN A 542 -0.44 25.73 14.56
N LYS A 543 -1.79 25.85 14.57
CA LYS A 543 -2.51 26.57 15.61
C LYS A 543 -2.29 25.96 16.99
N TYR A 544 -2.38 24.65 17.13
CA TYR A 544 -2.34 23.99 18.43
C TYR A 544 -0.91 23.63 18.89
N SER A 545 0.01 23.38 17.97
CA SER A 545 1.43 23.18 18.29
C SER A 545 2.14 24.49 18.68
N GLY A 546 1.59 25.64 18.30
CA GLY A 546 2.17 26.96 18.54
C GLY A 546 3.13 27.43 17.44
N ILE A 547 3.28 26.68 16.34
CA ILE A 547 4.10 27.11 15.19
C ILE A 547 3.55 28.41 14.57
N ALA A 548 2.23 28.55 14.47
CA ALA A 548 1.63 29.77 13.94
C ALA A 548 1.99 31.02 14.77
N ASP A 549 2.15 30.87 16.09
CA ASP A 549 2.59 31.95 16.96
C ASP A 549 4.07 32.28 16.78
N ASP A 550 4.90 31.27 16.47
CA ASP A 550 6.32 31.46 16.18
C ASP A 550 6.51 32.21 14.85
N GLU A 551 5.78 31.82 13.80
CA GLU A 551 5.77 32.52 12.51
C GLU A 551 5.33 33.97 12.66
N ALA A 552 4.21 34.24 13.33
CA ALA A 552 3.73 35.60 13.56
C ALA A 552 4.70 36.47 14.38
N LYS A 553 5.48 35.88 15.29
CA LYS A 553 6.54 36.58 16.03
C LYS A 553 7.74 36.90 15.12
N LEU A 554 8.13 35.95 14.28
CA LEU A 554 9.22 36.12 13.30
C LEU A 554 8.89 37.23 12.31
N GLU A 555 7.69 37.23 11.73
CA GLU A 555 7.23 38.28 10.81
C GLU A 555 7.36 39.67 11.46
N LYS A 556 6.82 39.84 12.67
CA LYS A 556 6.92 41.10 13.44
C LYS A 556 8.36 41.51 13.75
N GLN A 557 9.26 40.57 14.02
CA GLN A 557 10.68 40.86 14.25
C GLN A 557 11.37 41.31 12.96
N THR A 558 11.02 40.72 11.82
CA THR A 558 11.60 41.08 10.52
C THR A 558 11.04 42.39 9.95
N GLU A 559 9.77 42.73 10.21
CA GLU A 559 9.19 44.05 9.87
C GLU A 559 9.92 45.20 10.58
N GLY A 560 10.51 44.94 11.75
CA GLY A 560 11.37 45.90 12.46
C GLY A 560 12.82 45.99 11.94
N MET A 561 13.22 45.11 11.01
CA MET A 561 14.58 45.00 10.47
C MET A 561 14.70 45.46 9.01
N THR A 562 13.60 45.83 8.35
CA THR A 562 13.65 46.54 7.06
C THR A 562 14.20 47.96 7.27
N VAL A 563 15.40 48.20 6.72
CA VAL A 563 16.03 49.52 6.52
C VAL A 563 15.62 50.08 5.17
#